data_AF-A0A102D7F4-F1
#
_entry.id   AF-A0A102D7F4-F1
#
_cell.length_a   1.000
_cell.length_b   1.000
_cell.length_c   1.000
_cell.angle_alpha   90.00
_cell.angle_beta   90.00
_cell.angle_gamma   90.00
#
_symmetry.space_group_name_H-M   'P 1'
#
loop_
_entity.id
_entity.type
_entity.pdbx_description
1 polymer ?
#
loop_
_entity_poly.entity_id
_entity_poly.type
_entity_poly.pdbx_seq_one_letter_code
_entity_poly.pdbx_strand_id
1 'polypeptide(L)'
;MTAFVVTGTDTGIGKTVFAAALTGALAAHYWKPVQSGLEDGADADTVATLSGVARDLILPEAYRLTQPLSPHRAAELDGLMIDPARLALPPQRPLVVEGAGGALVPITRSTTYADVFAWWNLPVIVVARTGLGTINHSLLTIEALRARGITVHGLAFVGDANDDNEATIAAMGDVRRLGRLPLLPALTRDSLASAFAAAFDLAAFA
;
A
#
# COMPACT_ATOMS: atom_id res chain seq x y z
N MET A 1 -10.69 13.22 10.12
CA MET A 1 -9.77 13.28 8.96
C MET A 1 -9.34 11.87 8.61
N THR A 2 -9.26 11.55 7.32
CA THR A 2 -9.13 10.17 6.80
C THR A 2 -7.72 9.61 6.99
N ALA A 3 -7.63 8.31 7.24
CA ALA A 3 -6.38 7.57 7.24
C ALA A 3 -6.59 6.19 6.64
N PHE A 4 -5.72 5.81 5.72
CA PHE A 4 -5.79 4.52 5.02
C PHE A 4 -4.48 3.78 5.14
N VAL A 5 -4.59 2.47 5.26
CA VAL A 5 -3.47 1.56 5.00
C VAL A 5 -3.56 1.12 3.55
N VAL A 6 -2.43 1.17 2.83
CA VAL A 6 -2.27 0.63 1.49
C VAL A 6 -1.42 -0.63 1.59
N THR A 7 -2.00 -1.77 1.25
CA THR A 7 -1.29 -3.05 1.14
C THR A 7 -1.51 -3.65 -0.24
N GLY A 8 -0.78 -4.70 -0.57
CA GLY A 8 -0.74 -5.28 -1.89
C GLY A 8 -1.07 -6.76 -1.85
N THR A 9 -1.37 -7.32 -3.01
CA THR A 9 -1.44 -8.78 -3.16
C THR A 9 -0.07 -9.42 -3.38
N ASP A 10 0.95 -8.62 -3.72
CA ASP A 10 2.31 -9.06 -4.01
C ASP A 10 3.31 -7.87 -3.99
N THR A 11 4.58 -8.14 -4.21
CA THR A 11 5.66 -7.14 -4.40
C THR A 11 5.70 -6.66 -5.86
N GLY A 12 6.09 -5.40 -6.11
CA GLY A 12 6.28 -4.87 -7.46
C GLY A 12 5.00 -4.57 -8.27
N ILE A 13 3.82 -4.73 -7.68
CA ILE A 13 2.52 -4.55 -8.37
C ILE A 13 2.05 -3.10 -8.50
N GLY A 14 2.87 -2.11 -8.14
CA GLY A 14 2.50 -0.69 -8.22
C GLY A 14 1.83 -0.09 -6.98
N LYS A 15 1.95 -0.73 -5.80
CA LYS A 15 1.51 -0.16 -4.50
C LYS A 15 2.01 1.27 -4.29
N THR A 16 3.31 1.48 -4.42
CA THR A 16 3.96 2.77 -4.16
C THR A 16 3.48 3.86 -5.11
N VAL A 17 3.20 3.50 -6.36
CA VAL A 17 2.63 4.42 -7.36
C VAL A 17 1.21 4.81 -6.98
N PHE A 18 0.38 3.83 -6.57
CA PHE A 18 -0.97 4.12 -6.07
C PHE A 18 -0.94 4.96 -4.79
N ALA A 19 -0.06 4.63 -3.84
CA ALA A 19 0.11 5.38 -2.59
C ALA A 19 0.55 6.82 -2.86
N ALA A 20 1.45 7.05 -3.82
CA ALA A 20 1.84 8.39 -4.25
C ALA A 20 0.66 9.18 -4.83
N ALA A 21 -0.13 8.56 -5.70
CA ALA A 21 -1.29 9.19 -6.31
C ALA A 21 -2.34 9.58 -5.25
N LEU A 22 -2.66 8.64 -4.34
CA LEU A 22 -3.59 8.88 -3.25
C LEU A 22 -3.08 9.97 -2.29
N THR A 23 -1.78 9.96 -1.98
CA THR A 23 -1.15 10.98 -1.13
C THR A 23 -1.28 12.37 -1.75
N GLY A 24 -0.99 12.51 -3.04
CA GLY A 24 -1.11 13.78 -3.76
C GLY A 24 -2.56 14.26 -3.86
N ALA A 25 -3.49 13.35 -4.16
CA ALA A 25 -4.91 13.67 -4.29
C ALA A 25 -5.56 14.13 -2.98
N LEU A 26 -5.12 13.59 -1.84
CA LEU A 26 -5.63 13.93 -0.52
C LEU A 26 -4.82 15.02 0.20
N ALA A 27 -3.71 15.47 -0.38
CA ALA A 27 -2.68 16.25 0.31
C ALA A 27 -2.31 15.62 1.68
N ALA A 28 -2.18 14.29 1.69
CA ALA A 28 -1.98 13.51 2.90
C ALA A 28 -0.52 13.47 3.34
N HIS A 29 -0.31 13.15 4.61
CA HIS A 29 0.97 12.63 5.07
C HIS A 29 1.15 11.22 4.53
N TYR A 30 2.38 10.87 4.18
CA TYR A 30 2.76 9.53 3.77
C TYR A 30 3.70 8.92 4.78
N TRP A 31 3.48 7.64 5.11
CA TRP A 31 4.39 6.90 5.96
C TRP A 31 4.56 5.47 5.48
N LYS A 32 5.80 5.06 5.25
CA LYS A 32 6.18 3.66 5.13
C LYS A 32 7.00 3.27 6.36
N PRO A 33 6.44 2.51 7.31
CA PRO A 33 7.08 2.25 8.58
C PRO A 33 8.38 1.44 8.44
N VAL A 34 8.41 0.49 7.51
CA VAL A 34 9.57 -0.37 7.29
C VAL A 34 9.92 -0.41 5.81
N GLN A 35 11.07 0.18 5.47
CA GLN A 35 11.69 0.08 4.15
C GLN A 35 12.68 -1.09 4.14
N SER A 36 12.50 -2.01 3.20
CA SER A 36 13.47 -3.07 2.91
C SER A 36 13.98 -2.92 1.49
N GLY A 37 15.31 -2.98 1.32
CA GLY A 37 15.95 -2.70 0.05
C GLY A 37 16.15 -1.20 -0.12
N LEU A 38 17.40 -0.77 -0.25
CA LEU A 38 17.77 0.64 -0.44
C LEU A 38 18.57 0.89 -1.73
N GLU A 39 18.99 -0.17 -2.43
CA GLU A 39 19.82 -0.06 -3.64
C GLU A 39 19.07 0.66 -4.77
N ASP A 40 17.78 0.42 -4.92
CA ASP A 40 16.92 1.06 -5.94
C ASP A 40 16.24 2.35 -5.43
N GLY A 41 16.67 2.86 -4.27
CA GLY A 41 16.06 4.01 -3.60
C GLY A 41 14.91 3.64 -2.65
N ALA A 42 14.49 4.61 -1.84
CA ALA A 42 13.40 4.42 -0.88
C ALA A 42 12.05 4.79 -1.49
N ASP A 43 10.99 4.06 -1.12
CA ASP A 43 9.63 4.36 -1.59
C ASP A 43 9.18 5.76 -1.19
N ALA A 44 9.65 6.27 -0.04
CA ALA A 44 9.40 7.63 0.41
C ALA A 44 9.89 8.69 -0.59
N ASP A 45 11.01 8.45 -1.29
CA ASP A 45 11.52 9.37 -2.31
C ASP A 45 10.70 9.32 -3.60
N THR A 46 10.27 8.13 -4.00
CA THR A 46 9.34 7.94 -5.11
C THR A 46 8.01 8.65 -4.83
N VAL A 47 7.44 8.46 -3.64
CA VAL A 47 6.18 9.10 -3.23
C VAL A 47 6.33 10.61 -3.15
N ALA A 48 7.41 11.13 -2.56
CA ALA A 48 7.65 12.57 -2.49
C ALA A 48 7.69 13.20 -3.90
N THR A 49 8.32 12.53 -4.85
CA THR A 49 8.46 13.02 -6.23
C THR A 49 7.13 12.96 -6.98
N LEU A 50 6.42 11.83 -6.90
CA LEU A 50 5.22 11.58 -7.69
C LEU A 50 3.94 12.21 -7.13
N SER A 51 3.81 12.30 -5.81
CA SER A 51 2.66 12.96 -5.15
C SER A 51 2.75 14.48 -5.26
N GLY A 52 3.98 15.03 -5.29
CA GLY A 52 4.23 16.46 -5.33
C GLY A 52 3.77 17.24 -4.09
N VAL A 53 3.57 16.54 -2.97
CA VAL A 53 3.33 17.16 -1.65
C VAL A 53 4.64 17.74 -1.10
N ALA A 54 4.52 18.61 -0.09
CA ALA A 54 5.69 19.15 0.58
C ALA A 54 6.45 18.04 1.34
N ARG A 55 7.78 18.14 1.43
CA ARG A 55 8.65 17.08 1.98
C ARG A 55 8.37 16.78 3.46
N ASP A 56 7.84 17.74 4.21
CA ASP A 56 7.43 17.58 5.61
C ASP A 56 6.20 16.67 5.79
N LEU A 57 5.43 16.43 4.72
CA LEU A 57 4.34 15.44 4.71
C LEU A 57 4.87 14.00 4.52
N ILE A 58 6.14 13.82 4.17
CA ILE A 58 6.77 12.51 4.03
C ILE A 58 7.43 12.15 5.36
N LEU A 59 6.77 11.26 6.11
CA LEU A 59 7.21 10.89 7.45
C LEU A 59 8.37 9.90 7.39
N PRO A 60 9.38 10.02 8.28
CA PRO A 60 10.53 9.13 8.28
C PRO A 60 10.14 7.69 8.60
N GLU A 61 10.84 6.74 7.98
CA GLU A 61 10.64 5.33 8.27
C GLU A 61 11.11 5.00 9.70
N ALA A 62 10.41 4.08 10.38
CA ALA A 62 10.86 3.58 11.67
C ALA A 62 12.08 2.66 11.52
N TYR A 63 12.13 1.93 10.41
CA TYR A 63 13.22 1.01 10.05
C TYR A 63 13.58 1.15 8.57
N ARG A 64 14.90 1.27 8.31
CA ARG A 64 15.49 1.26 6.97
C ARG A 64 16.46 0.10 6.90
N LEU A 65 16.14 -0.89 6.09
CA LEU A 65 16.83 -2.18 6.01
C LEU A 65 17.48 -2.33 4.63
N THR A 66 18.70 -2.88 4.60
CA THR A 66 19.55 -2.87 3.40
C THR A 66 19.08 -3.85 2.34
N GLN A 67 18.66 -5.05 2.76
CA GLN A 67 18.37 -6.17 1.85
C GLN A 67 16.95 -6.09 1.27
N PRO A 68 16.75 -6.34 -0.03
CA PRO A 68 15.43 -6.35 -0.68
C PRO A 68 14.66 -7.65 -0.39
N LEU A 69 14.49 -7.95 0.91
CA LEU A 69 13.82 -9.14 1.43
C LEU A 69 12.63 -8.73 2.30
N SER A 70 11.81 -9.71 2.68
CA SER A 70 10.76 -9.49 3.68
C SER A 70 11.35 -8.84 4.96
N PRO A 71 10.65 -7.91 5.62
CA PRO A 71 11.20 -7.13 6.72
C PRO A 71 11.88 -7.93 7.82
N HIS A 72 11.28 -9.04 8.27
CA HIS A 72 11.89 -9.86 9.33
C HIS A 72 13.30 -10.36 8.94
N ARG A 73 13.47 -10.79 7.68
CA ARG A 73 14.72 -11.37 7.21
C ARG A 73 15.76 -10.29 6.91
N ALA A 74 15.33 -9.16 6.34
CA ALA A 74 16.20 -8.03 6.10
C ALA A 74 16.75 -7.48 7.43
N ALA A 75 15.90 -7.37 8.46
CA ALA A 75 16.31 -6.94 9.79
C ALA A 75 17.34 -7.91 10.41
N GLU A 76 17.09 -9.23 10.35
CA GLU A 76 18.04 -10.22 10.85
C GLU A 76 19.42 -10.12 10.19
N LEU A 77 19.47 -9.91 8.87
CA LEU A 77 20.72 -9.78 8.12
C LEU A 77 21.46 -8.47 8.44
N ASP A 78 20.71 -7.41 8.77
CA ASP A 78 21.26 -6.15 9.24
C ASP A 78 21.64 -6.17 10.74
N GLY A 79 21.48 -7.32 11.42
CA GLY A 79 21.74 -7.44 12.86
C GLY A 79 20.72 -6.71 13.73
N LEU A 80 19.53 -6.44 13.19
CA LEU A 80 18.45 -5.72 13.84
C LEU A 80 17.29 -6.66 14.19
N MET A 81 16.48 -6.24 15.17
CA MET A 81 15.18 -6.82 15.45
C MET A 81 14.13 -5.72 15.37
N ILE A 82 13.08 -5.94 14.58
CA ILE A 82 11.96 -5.00 14.51
C ILE A 82 11.16 -5.12 15.79
N ASP A 83 11.06 -4.02 16.53
CA ASP A 83 10.19 -3.87 17.69
C ASP A 83 8.82 -3.37 17.21
N PRO A 84 7.75 -4.18 17.32
CA PRO A 84 6.43 -3.77 16.88
C PRO A 84 5.90 -2.52 17.61
N ALA A 85 6.37 -2.21 18.82
CA ALA A 85 5.99 -1.00 19.53
C ALA A 85 6.44 0.29 18.83
N ARG A 86 7.53 0.22 18.05
CA ARG A 86 8.02 1.35 17.23
C ARG A 86 7.19 1.56 15.95
N LEU A 87 6.22 0.70 15.67
CA LEU A 87 5.30 0.82 14.53
C LEU A 87 3.97 1.47 14.94
N ALA A 88 3.95 2.25 16.01
CA ALA A 88 2.77 3.03 16.40
C ALA A 88 2.38 4.04 15.30
N LEU A 89 1.08 4.21 15.07
CA LEU A 89 0.58 5.14 14.05
C LEU A 89 1.02 6.58 14.35
N PRO A 90 1.52 7.32 13.34
CA PRO A 90 1.70 8.75 13.44
C PRO A 90 0.34 9.46 13.68
N PRO A 91 0.31 10.55 14.48
CA PRO A 91 -0.93 11.29 14.75
C PRO A 91 -1.40 12.17 13.58
N GLN A 92 -0.53 12.44 12.60
CA GLN A 92 -0.81 13.34 11.47
C GLN A 92 -1.96 12.84 10.62
N ARG A 93 -2.79 13.75 10.08
CA ARG A 93 -3.91 13.44 9.20
C ARG A 93 -4.08 14.54 8.12
N PRO A 94 -4.63 14.24 6.93
CA PRO A 94 -4.90 12.89 6.40
C PRO A 94 -3.62 12.04 6.31
N LEU A 95 -3.74 10.71 6.35
CA LEU A 95 -2.57 9.80 6.38
C LEU A 95 -2.73 8.62 5.42
N VAL A 96 -1.69 8.35 4.64
CA VAL A 96 -1.52 7.13 3.84
C VAL A 96 -0.37 6.33 4.43
N VAL A 97 -0.66 5.13 4.92
CA VAL A 97 0.36 4.21 5.44
C VAL A 97 0.60 3.09 4.44
N GLU A 98 1.81 2.96 3.92
CA GLU A 98 2.16 1.90 2.97
C GLU A 98 2.80 0.70 3.68
N GLY A 99 2.22 -0.48 3.52
CA GLY A 99 2.85 -1.75 3.92
C GLY A 99 3.85 -2.27 2.87
N ALA A 100 4.67 -3.26 3.23
CA ALA A 100 5.60 -3.89 2.29
C ALA A 100 5.09 -5.26 1.78
N GLY A 101 5.12 -5.47 0.46
CA GLY A 101 4.64 -6.70 -0.16
C GLY A 101 3.13 -6.87 0.02
N GLY A 102 2.69 -7.98 0.62
CA GLY A 102 1.28 -8.25 0.92
C GLY A 102 0.96 -8.45 2.40
N ALA A 103 -0.32 -8.63 2.72
CA ALA A 103 -0.82 -8.55 4.10
C ALA A 103 -0.16 -9.55 5.06
N LEU A 104 0.14 -10.77 4.61
CA LEU A 104 0.78 -11.80 5.45
C LEU A 104 2.31 -11.76 5.41
N VAL A 105 2.92 -10.73 4.83
CA VAL A 105 4.38 -10.57 4.86
C VAL A 105 4.85 -10.40 6.31
N PRO A 106 5.82 -11.20 6.78
CA PRO A 106 6.32 -11.15 8.15
C PRO A 106 7.14 -9.89 8.43
N ILE A 107 6.76 -9.19 9.49
CA ILE A 107 7.54 -8.13 10.14
C ILE A 107 8.51 -8.74 11.15
N THR A 108 8.06 -9.73 11.91
CA THR A 108 8.90 -10.54 12.81
C THR A 108 8.64 -12.02 12.51
N ARG A 109 9.25 -12.92 13.28
CA ARG A 109 8.97 -14.36 13.21
C ARG A 109 7.57 -14.76 13.68
N SER A 110 6.86 -13.86 14.38
CA SER A 110 5.54 -14.12 14.97
C SER A 110 4.49 -13.05 14.62
N THR A 111 4.85 -12.05 13.81
CA THR A 111 3.98 -10.91 13.48
C THR A 111 4.05 -10.62 11.99
N THR A 112 2.90 -10.55 11.35
CA THR A 112 2.70 -10.14 9.95
C THR A 112 2.22 -8.69 9.87
N TYR A 113 2.29 -8.10 8.68
CA TYR A 113 1.66 -6.80 8.42
C TYR A 113 0.17 -6.78 8.77
N ALA A 114 -0.56 -7.86 8.50
CA ALA A 114 -1.99 -7.96 8.82
C ALA A 114 -2.24 -7.87 10.32
N ASP A 115 -1.34 -8.40 11.16
CA ASP A 115 -1.46 -8.25 12.62
C ASP A 115 -1.26 -6.79 13.03
N VAL A 116 -0.30 -6.10 12.41
CA VAL A 116 -0.07 -4.65 12.64
C VAL A 116 -1.24 -3.80 12.18
N PHE A 117 -1.84 -4.12 11.02
CA PHE A 117 -3.02 -3.42 10.51
C PHE A 117 -4.23 -3.59 11.44
N ALA A 118 -4.37 -4.77 12.06
CA ALA A 118 -5.40 -5.01 13.07
C ALA A 118 -5.20 -4.13 14.31
N TRP A 119 -3.96 -3.93 14.76
CA TRP A 119 -3.68 -3.03 15.90
C TRP A 119 -4.02 -1.57 15.60
N TRP A 120 -3.75 -1.15 14.37
CA TRP A 120 -4.05 0.20 13.89
C TRP A 120 -5.53 0.46 13.68
N ASN A 121 -6.30 -0.59 13.37
CA ASN A 121 -7.73 -0.54 13.08
C ASN A 121 -8.11 0.56 12.08
N LEU A 122 -7.28 0.72 11.04
CA LEU A 122 -7.55 1.63 9.93
C LEU A 122 -8.17 0.87 8.76
N PRO A 123 -9.02 1.52 7.95
CA PRO A 123 -9.50 0.94 6.70
C PRO A 123 -8.34 0.65 5.74
N VAL A 124 -8.31 -0.57 5.19
CA VAL A 124 -7.25 -1.05 4.28
C VAL A 124 -7.71 -0.99 2.82
N ILE A 125 -6.92 -0.37 1.97
CA ILE A 125 -7.01 -0.47 0.52
C ILE A 125 -6.08 -1.59 0.06
N VAL A 126 -6.63 -2.55 -0.68
CA VAL A 126 -5.86 -3.65 -1.28
C VAL A 126 -5.53 -3.28 -2.72
N VAL A 127 -4.25 -3.13 -3.01
CA VAL A 127 -3.74 -2.93 -4.36
C VAL A 127 -3.51 -4.30 -5.01
N ALA A 128 -4.07 -4.51 -6.19
CA ALA A 128 -3.94 -5.76 -6.93
C ALA A 128 -3.51 -5.48 -8.38
N ARG A 129 -2.70 -6.38 -8.95
CA ARG A 129 -2.45 -6.38 -10.40
C ARG A 129 -3.67 -6.94 -11.17
N THR A 130 -3.73 -6.78 -12.48
CA THR A 130 -4.87 -7.27 -13.30
C THR A 130 -4.62 -8.60 -14.01
N GLY A 131 -3.37 -9.09 -14.01
CA GLY A 131 -2.95 -10.30 -14.74
C GLY A 131 -3.22 -11.64 -14.03
N LEU A 132 -2.77 -12.73 -14.67
CA LEU A 132 -2.97 -14.11 -14.20
C LEU A 132 -2.54 -14.32 -12.75
N GLY A 133 -3.39 -15.01 -11.98
CA GLY A 133 -3.20 -15.31 -10.55
C GLY A 133 -3.79 -14.25 -9.60
N THR A 134 -4.18 -13.08 -10.12
CA THR A 134 -4.66 -11.98 -9.29
C THR A 134 -5.95 -12.29 -8.54
N ILE A 135 -6.86 -13.10 -9.13
CA ILE A 135 -8.10 -13.50 -8.45
C ILE A 135 -7.79 -14.20 -7.14
N ASN A 136 -6.96 -15.26 -7.19
CA ASN A 136 -6.57 -16.01 -6.01
C ASN A 136 -5.85 -15.12 -4.98
N HIS A 137 -4.85 -14.36 -5.41
CA HIS A 137 -4.06 -13.54 -4.47
C HIS A 137 -4.91 -12.45 -3.80
N SER A 138 -5.84 -11.86 -4.54
CA SER A 138 -6.74 -10.82 -4.01
C SER A 138 -7.72 -11.41 -2.99
N LEU A 139 -8.37 -12.53 -3.33
CA LEU A 139 -9.33 -13.19 -2.42
C LEU A 139 -8.64 -13.70 -1.15
N LEU A 140 -7.47 -14.34 -1.26
CA LEU A 140 -6.68 -14.76 -0.09
C LEU A 140 -6.26 -13.56 0.78
N THR A 141 -5.91 -12.43 0.16
CA THR A 141 -5.58 -11.20 0.90
C THR A 141 -6.80 -10.65 1.64
N ILE A 142 -7.96 -10.60 0.99
CA ILE A 142 -9.22 -10.15 1.60
C ILE A 142 -9.61 -11.06 2.77
N GLU A 143 -9.58 -12.38 2.58
CA GLU A 143 -9.87 -13.36 3.63
C GLU A 143 -8.92 -13.19 4.83
N ALA A 144 -7.62 -13.06 4.59
CA ALA A 144 -6.62 -12.88 5.65
C ALA A 144 -6.83 -11.60 6.47
N LEU A 145 -7.25 -10.50 5.81
CA LEU A 145 -7.57 -9.24 6.47
C LEU A 145 -8.87 -9.36 7.28
N ARG A 146 -9.93 -9.92 6.69
CA ARG A 146 -11.22 -10.11 7.37
C ARG A 146 -11.15 -11.05 8.56
N ALA A 147 -10.36 -12.12 8.46
CA ALA A 147 -10.12 -13.04 9.57
C ALA A 147 -9.51 -12.35 10.81
N ARG A 148 -8.93 -11.15 10.63
CA ARG A 148 -8.37 -10.30 11.69
C ARG A 148 -9.27 -9.12 12.06
N GLY A 149 -10.52 -9.10 11.58
CA GLY A 149 -11.48 -8.02 11.84
C GLY A 149 -11.17 -6.72 11.12
N ILE A 150 -10.27 -6.73 10.13
CA ILE A 150 -9.85 -5.51 9.43
C ILE A 150 -10.89 -5.14 8.37
N THR A 151 -11.29 -3.86 8.37
CA THR A 151 -12.16 -3.32 7.32
C THR A 151 -11.38 -3.15 6.03
N VAL A 152 -11.77 -3.89 5.00
CA VAL A 152 -11.25 -3.67 3.63
C VAL A 152 -12.05 -2.55 3.00
N HIS A 153 -11.43 -1.38 2.87
CA HIS A 153 -12.04 -0.19 2.26
C HIS A 153 -12.42 -0.45 0.82
N GLY A 154 -11.57 -1.13 0.06
CA GLY A 154 -11.77 -1.33 -1.37
C GLY A 154 -10.55 -1.88 -2.08
N LEU A 155 -10.76 -2.25 -3.34
CA LEU A 155 -9.74 -2.74 -4.25
C LEU A 155 -9.31 -1.64 -5.21
N ALA A 156 -8.00 -1.40 -5.29
CA ALA A 156 -7.40 -0.56 -6.31
C ALA A 156 -6.58 -1.43 -7.26
N PHE A 157 -6.92 -1.41 -8.55
CA PHE A 157 -6.18 -2.20 -9.53
C PHE A 157 -5.06 -1.37 -10.15
N VAL A 158 -3.93 -2.01 -10.47
CA VAL A 158 -2.84 -1.40 -11.23
C VAL A 158 -2.44 -2.34 -12.37
N GLY A 159 -2.48 -1.83 -13.59
CA GLY A 159 -2.15 -2.62 -14.79
C GLY A 159 -3.09 -2.39 -15.95
N ASP A 160 -2.92 -3.20 -16.99
CA ASP A 160 -3.82 -3.22 -18.16
C ASP A 160 -5.23 -3.64 -17.78
N ALA A 161 -6.23 -3.23 -18.56
CA ALA A 161 -7.62 -3.55 -18.26
C ALA A 161 -7.86 -5.07 -18.31
N ASN A 162 -8.53 -5.58 -17.28
CA ASN A 162 -9.10 -6.92 -17.31
C ASN A 162 -10.40 -6.89 -16.51
N ASP A 163 -11.48 -6.45 -17.16
CA ASP A 163 -12.75 -6.19 -16.49
C ASP A 163 -13.35 -7.43 -15.82
N ASP A 164 -13.12 -8.62 -16.38
CA ASP A 164 -13.60 -9.89 -15.81
C ASP A 164 -12.90 -10.23 -14.49
N ASN A 165 -11.57 -10.14 -14.45
CA ASN A 165 -10.81 -10.34 -13.20
C ASN A 165 -11.23 -9.32 -12.15
N GLU A 166 -11.31 -8.03 -12.52
CA GLU A 166 -11.65 -6.95 -11.60
C GLU A 166 -13.07 -7.11 -11.02
N ALA A 167 -14.05 -7.45 -11.87
CA ALA A 167 -15.42 -7.68 -11.45
C ALA A 167 -15.56 -8.94 -10.59
N THR A 168 -14.90 -10.03 -10.97
CA THR A 168 -14.92 -11.30 -10.23
C THR A 168 -14.38 -11.13 -8.81
N ILE A 169 -13.26 -10.42 -8.65
CA ILE A 169 -12.66 -10.17 -7.34
C ILE A 169 -13.57 -9.30 -6.48
N ALA A 170 -14.12 -8.22 -7.04
CA ALA A 170 -15.02 -7.34 -6.30
C ALA A 170 -16.28 -8.08 -5.83
N ALA A 171 -16.87 -8.91 -6.70
CA ALA A 171 -18.07 -9.67 -6.40
C ALA A 171 -17.82 -10.80 -5.38
N MET A 172 -16.84 -11.68 -5.64
CA MET A 172 -16.51 -12.79 -4.73
C MET A 172 -15.92 -12.30 -3.41
N GLY A 173 -15.14 -11.22 -3.47
CA GLY A 173 -14.57 -10.58 -2.31
C GLY A 173 -15.61 -9.78 -1.52
N ASP A 174 -16.80 -9.48 -2.04
CA ASP A 174 -17.75 -8.54 -1.44
C ASP A 174 -17.06 -7.24 -0.99
N VAL A 175 -16.25 -6.68 -1.89
CA VAL A 175 -15.44 -5.48 -1.65
C VAL A 175 -15.61 -4.57 -2.86
N ARG A 176 -15.79 -3.27 -2.61
CA ARG A 176 -15.93 -2.30 -3.69
C ARG A 176 -14.67 -2.18 -4.55
N ARG A 177 -14.85 -2.11 -5.86
CA ARG A 177 -13.83 -1.67 -6.83
C ARG A 177 -13.70 -0.15 -6.73
N LEU A 178 -12.56 0.35 -6.29
CA LEU A 178 -12.27 1.79 -6.20
C LEU A 178 -11.92 2.39 -7.56
N GLY A 179 -11.28 1.59 -8.42
CA GLY A 179 -10.81 2.01 -9.73
C GLY A 179 -9.60 1.20 -10.20
N ARG A 180 -9.07 1.58 -11.36
CA ARG A 180 -7.86 0.98 -11.93
C ARG A 180 -6.91 2.04 -12.48
N LEU A 181 -5.70 2.07 -11.97
CA LEU A 181 -4.61 2.86 -12.54
C LEU A 181 -3.96 2.10 -13.72
N PRO A 182 -3.97 2.64 -14.94
CA PRO A 182 -3.28 2.01 -16.06
C PRO A 182 -1.75 2.10 -15.91
N LEU A 183 -1.02 1.26 -16.64
CA LEU A 183 0.43 1.45 -16.80
C LEU A 183 0.66 2.73 -17.61
N LEU A 184 1.46 3.64 -17.06
CA LEU A 184 1.74 4.93 -17.68
C LEU A 184 3.01 4.84 -18.53
N PRO A 185 2.99 5.22 -19.82
CA PRO A 185 4.18 5.24 -20.66
C PRO A 185 5.30 6.13 -20.10
N ALA A 186 4.92 7.23 -19.46
CA ALA A 186 5.81 8.09 -18.69
C ALA A 186 5.20 8.31 -17.31
N LEU A 187 5.87 7.82 -16.27
CA LEU A 187 5.45 8.00 -14.89
C LEU A 187 6.03 9.31 -14.35
N THR A 188 5.21 10.36 -14.35
CA THR A 188 5.52 11.68 -13.80
C THR A 188 4.43 12.09 -12.83
N ARG A 189 4.66 13.13 -12.02
CA ARG A 189 3.63 13.71 -11.14
C ARG A 189 2.35 14.02 -11.91
N ASP A 190 2.46 14.74 -13.02
CA ASP A 190 1.30 15.24 -13.75
C ASP A 190 0.54 14.11 -14.45
N SER A 191 1.25 13.15 -15.04
CA SER A 191 0.61 11.99 -15.68
C SER A 191 -0.07 11.10 -14.64
N LEU A 192 0.54 10.92 -13.47
CA LEU A 192 -0.04 10.15 -12.37
C LEU A 192 -1.29 10.83 -11.80
N ALA A 193 -1.22 12.13 -11.50
CA ALA A 193 -2.35 12.88 -10.97
C ALA A 193 -3.53 12.87 -11.94
N SER A 194 -3.27 13.09 -13.23
CA SER A 194 -4.30 13.04 -14.28
C SER A 194 -4.93 11.66 -14.41
N ALA A 195 -4.11 10.60 -14.43
CA ALA A 195 -4.60 9.23 -14.52
C ALA A 195 -5.41 8.83 -13.28
N PHE A 196 -4.98 9.25 -12.09
CA PHE A 196 -5.69 8.95 -10.85
C PHE A 196 -7.05 9.65 -10.80
N ALA A 197 -7.12 10.94 -11.14
CA ALA A 197 -8.38 11.69 -11.19
C ALA A 197 -9.37 11.14 -12.22
N ALA A 198 -8.89 10.54 -13.31
CA ALA A 198 -9.73 9.89 -14.30
C ALA A 198 -10.20 8.49 -13.88
N ALA A 199 -9.40 7.77 -13.08
CA ALA A 199 -9.63 6.37 -12.75
C ALA A 199 -10.32 6.14 -11.40
N PHE A 200 -10.29 7.12 -10.49
CA PHE A 200 -10.77 7.00 -9.12
C PHE A 200 -11.65 8.18 -8.74
N ASP A 201 -12.80 7.90 -8.10
CA ASP A 201 -13.63 8.93 -7.49
C ASP A 201 -13.05 9.35 -6.13
N LEU A 202 -12.66 10.62 -6.01
CA LEU A 202 -12.10 11.17 -4.78
C LEU A 202 -13.08 11.13 -3.60
N ALA A 203 -14.39 11.16 -3.86
CA ALA A 203 -15.40 11.03 -2.81
C ALA A 203 -15.34 9.67 -2.11
N ALA A 204 -14.76 8.64 -2.74
CA ALA A 204 -14.57 7.33 -2.12
C ALA A 204 -13.47 7.33 -1.03
N PHE A 205 -12.68 8.41 -0.92
CA PHE A 205 -11.56 8.58 0.01
C PHE A 205 -11.72 9.78 0.98
N ALA A 206 -12.85 10.47 0.90
CA ALA A 206 -13.18 11.63 1.73
C ALA A 206 -13.79 11.26 3.09
#